data_AF-A0A1C6ITE3-F1
#
_entry.id   AF-A0A1C6ITE3-F1
#
_cell.length_a   1.000
_cell.length_b   1.000
_cell.length_c   1.000
_cell.angle_alpha   90.00
_cell.angle_beta   90.00
_cell.angle_gamma   90.00
#
_symmetry.space_group_name_H-M   'P 1'
#
loop_
_entity.id
_entity.type
_entity.pdbx_description
1 polymer ?
#
loop_
_entity_poly.entity_id
_entity_poly.type
_entity_poly.pdbx_seq_one_letter_code
_entity_poly.pdbx_strand_id
1 'polypeptide(L)' 'MTATKERIIGAVSLMNDKEAEFFWKMIQSRYIIAPKTWDDIEEVEPDEIDLMLLDEIRKNPECHEFVSQEELMKELEMN' A
#
# COMPACT_ATOMS: atom_id res chain seq x y z
N MET A 1 -10.57 14.54 22.14
CA MET A 1 -10.76 13.11 22.48
C MET A 1 -12.12 12.95 23.16
N THR A 2 -12.83 11.81 23.04
CA THR A 2 -14.11 11.59 23.75
C THR A 2 -13.93 10.61 24.92
N ALA A 3 -14.80 10.67 25.93
CA ALA A 3 -14.76 9.78 27.09
C ALA A 3 -14.77 8.28 26.69
N THR A 4 -15.51 7.93 25.64
CA THR A 4 -15.52 6.56 25.09
C THR A 4 -14.15 6.17 24.52
N LYS A 5 -13.49 7.06 23.78
CA LYS A 5 -12.15 6.80 23.21
C LYS A 5 -11.10 6.62 24.31
N GLU A 6 -11.15 7.44 25.36
CA GLU A 6 -10.24 7.33 26.50
C GLU A 6 -10.37 6.01 27.26
N ARG A 7 -11.61 5.54 27.47
CA ARG A 7 -11.88 4.24 28.09
C ARG A 7 -11.31 3.07 27.27
N ILE A 8 -11.44 3.13 25.94
CA ILE A 8 -10.89 2.10 25.05
C ILE A 8 -9.36 2.07 25.15
N ILE A 9 -8.70 3.23 25.10
CA ILE A 9 -7.23 3.31 25.22
C ILE A 9 -6.76 2.77 26.57
N GLY A 10 -7.44 3.16 27.66
CA GLY A 10 -7.14 2.65 29.00
C GLY A 10 -7.30 1.12 29.09
N ALA A 11 -8.38 0.56 28.54
CA ALA A 11 -8.58 -0.89 28.50
C ALA A 11 -7.46 -1.61 27.75
N VAL A 12 -7.07 -1.09 26.56
CA VAL A 12 -6.00 -1.69 25.74
C VAL A 12 -4.65 -1.65 26.46
N SER A 13 -4.35 -0.60 27.23
CA SER A 13 -3.08 -0.51 27.99
C SER A 13 -2.93 -1.56 29.09
N LEU A 14 -4.02 -2.19 29.52
CA LEU A 14 -4.03 -3.24 30.54
C LEU A 14 -4.14 -4.65 29.94
N MET A 15 -4.43 -4.77 28.64
CA MET A 15 -4.51 -6.06 27.94
C MET A 15 -3.13 -6.69 27.82
N ASN A 16 -3.08 -8.02 27.80
CA ASN A 16 -1.86 -8.70 27.37
C ASN A 16 -1.73 -8.67 25.84
N ASP A 17 -0.52 -8.94 25.33
CA ASP A 17 -0.23 -8.83 23.90
C ASP A 17 -1.16 -9.68 23.01
N LYS A 18 -1.56 -10.88 23.46
CA LYS A 18 -2.45 -11.76 22.69
C LYS A 18 -3.86 -11.17 22.55
N GLU A 19 -4.36 -10.59 23.63
CA GLU A 19 -5.67 -9.92 23.65
C GLU A 19 -5.64 -8.63 22.83
N ALA A 20 -4.57 -7.84 22.94
CA ALA A 20 -4.37 -6.64 22.15
C ALA A 20 -4.31 -6.96 20.64
N GLU A 21 -3.61 -8.03 20.25
CA GLU A 21 -3.53 -8.47 18.86
C GLU A 21 -4.89 -8.95 18.31
N PHE A 22 -5.66 -9.70 19.11
CA PHE A 22 -7.01 -10.10 18.73
C PHE A 22 -7.93 -8.88 18.54
N PHE A 23 -7.88 -7.94 19.48
CA PHE A 23 -8.64 -6.69 19.39
C PHE A 23 -8.23 -5.87 18.16
N TRP A 24 -6.94 -5.78 17.85
CA TRP A 24 -6.45 -5.12 16.64
C TRP A 24 -7.02 -5.75 15.35
N LYS A 25 -7.04 -7.09 15.26
CA LYS A 25 -7.64 -7.81 14.13
C LYS A 25 -9.14 -7.49 13.98
N MET A 26 -9.88 -7.32 15.08
CA MET A 26 -11.27 -6.87 15.04
C MET A 26 -11.43 -5.44 14.52
N ILE A 27 -10.55 -4.52 14.89
CA ILE A 27 -10.59 -3.15 14.35
C ILE A 27 -10.28 -3.20 12.85
N GLN A 28 -9.25 -3.95 12.45
CA GLN A 28 -8.89 -4.11 11.04
C GLN A 28 -9.99 -4.79 10.22
N SER A 29 -10.82 -5.66 10.81
CA SER A 29 -11.95 -6.26 10.08
C SER A 29 -13.10 -5.27 9.87
N ARG A 30 -13.32 -4.35 10.81
CA ARG A 30 -14.42 -3.38 10.76
C ARG A 30 -14.10 -2.09 10.03
N TYR A 31 -12.85 -1.67 10.01
CA TYR A 31 -12.38 -0.43 9.41
C TYR A 31 -11.29 -0.73 8.37
N ILE A 32 -11.32 -0.01 7.26
CA ILE A 32 -10.22 0.00 6.29
C ILE A 32 -9.13 0.91 6.89
N ILE A 33 -8.22 0.30 7.66
CA ILE A 33 -7.06 0.99 8.24
C ILE A 33 -5.89 1.02 7.23
N ALA A 34 -5.86 0.02 6.35
CA ALA A 34 -4.98 -0.08 5.20
C ALA A 34 -5.78 -0.71 4.06
N PRO A 35 -5.47 -0.37 2.79
CA PRO A 35 -6.08 -1.03 1.64
C PRO A 35 -5.80 -2.54 1.70
N LYS A 36 -6.84 -3.37 1.68
CA LYS A 36 -6.67 -4.83 1.68
C LYS A 36 -6.62 -5.39 0.27
N THR A 37 -7.25 -4.67 -0.65
CA THR A 37 -7.37 -4.97 -2.07
C THR A 37 -7.12 -3.71 -2.88
N TRP A 38 -6.88 -3.85 -4.19
CA TRP A 38 -6.73 -2.72 -5.10
C TRP A 38 -7.97 -1.82 -5.09
N ASP A 39 -9.16 -2.40 -4.88
CA ASP A 39 -10.43 -1.69 -4.80
C ASP A 39 -10.56 -0.78 -3.56
N ASP A 40 -9.72 -0.99 -2.54
CA ASP A 40 -9.68 -0.18 -1.32
C ASP A 40 -8.74 1.04 -1.44
N ILE A 41 -8.04 1.18 -2.57
CA ILE A 41 -7.15 2.31 -2.86
C ILE A 41 -7.98 3.39 -3.56
N GLU A 42 -7.93 4.61 -3.03
CA GLU A 42 -8.58 5.75 -3.67
C GLU A 42 -7.94 6.03 -5.03
N GLU A 43 -8.74 5.99 -6.09
CA GLU A 43 -8.31 6.47 -7.40
C GLU A 43 -8.36 8.00 -7.41
N VAL A 44 -7.19 8.61 -7.58
CA VAL A 44 -7.03 10.06 -7.69
C VAL A 44 -6.49 10.41 -9.06
N GLU A 45 -6.94 11.54 -9.59
CA GLU A 45 -6.37 12.07 -10.82
C GLU A 45 -4.89 12.42 -10.61
N PRO A 46 -4.00 12.06 -11.57
CA PRO A 46 -2.58 12.38 -11.47
C PRO A 46 -2.33 13.88 -11.33
N ASP A 47 -1.36 14.25 -10.50
CA ASP A 47 -0.97 15.65 -10.35
C ASP A 47 -0.03 16.11 -11.48
N GLU A 48 0.39 17.39 -11.45
CA GLU A 48 1.26 17.94 -12.49
C GLU A 48 2.60 17.22 -12.59
N ILE A 49 3.15 16.75 -11.46
CA ILE A 49 4.42 16.02 -11.42
C ILE A 49 4.23 14.64 -12.04
N ASP A 50 3.14 13.96 -11.70
CA ASP A 50 2.79 12.67 -12.29
C ASP A 50 2.63 12.78 -13.81
N LEU A 51 1.93 13.82 -14.28
CA LEU A 51 1.73 14.06 -15.71
C LEU A 51 3.05 14.35 -16.43
N MET A 52 3.96 15.12 -15.82
CA MET A 52 5.29 15.37 -16.36
C MET A 52 6.10 14.08 -16.46
N LEU A 53 6.09 13.24 -15.41
CA LEU A 53 6.78 11.96 -15.41
C LEU A 53 6.26 11.03 -16.51
N LEU A 54 4.93 10.96 -16.68
CA LEU A 54 4.31 10.17 -17.75
C LEU A 54 4.70 10.67 -19.14
N ASP A 55 4.82 11.99 -19.32
CA ASP A 55 5.25 12.60 -20.57
C ASP A 55 6.74 12.34 -20.87
N GLU A 56 7.60 12.36 -19.85
CA GLU A 56 9.01 11.98 -19.97
C GLU A 56 9.17 10.50 -20.36
N ILE A 57 8.45 9.60 -19.70
CA ILE A 57 8.44 8.17 -20.03
C ILE A 57 8.03 7.96 -21.49
N ARG A 58 6.98 8.63 -21.95
CA ARG A 58 6.51 8.56 -23.35
C ARG A 58 7.49 9.13 -24.37
N LYS A 59 8.37 10.03 -23.96
CA LYS A 59 9.35 10.67 -24.87
C LYS A 59 10.69 9.97 -24.86
N ASN A 60 10.98 9.17 -23.83
CA ASN A 60 12.22 8.44 -23.69
C ASN A 60 12.16 7.10 -24.46
N PRO A 61 12.88 6.94 -25.58
CA PRO A 61 12.85 5.69 -26.36
C PRO A 61 13.31 4.46 -25.55
N GLU A 62 14.21 4.66 -24.59
CA GLU A 62 14.69 3.60 -23.69
C GLU A 62 13.57 3.04 -22.81
N CYS A 63 12.54 3.82 -22.52
CA CYS A 63 11.39 3.39 -21.73
C CYS A 63 10.33 2.64 -22.55
N HIS A 64 10.52 2.50 -23.87
CA HIS A 64 9.61 1.81 -24.79
C HIS A 64 10.10 0.42 -25.22
N GLU A 65 11.34 0.08 -24.90
CA GLU A 65 11.91 -1.23 -25.20
C GLU A 65 11.59 -2.18 -24.06
N PHE A 66 10.50 -2.93 -24.22
CA PHE A 66 10.17 -4.04 -23.32
C PHE A 66 10.77 -5.32 -23.88
N VAL A 67 11.76 -5.87 -23.19
CA VAL A 67 12.26 -7.23 -23.45
C VAL A 67 11.36 -8.26 -22.75
N SER A 68 11.27 -9.46 -23.32
CA SER A 68 10.56 -10.55 -22.66
C SER A 68 11.30 -10.96 -21.38
N GLN A 69 10.58 -11.54 -20.41
CA GLN A 69 11.21 -12.05 -19.18
C GLN A 69 12.34 -13.04 -19.49
N GLU A 70 12.17 -13.90 -20.50
CA GLU A 70 13.17 -14.88 -20.90
C GLU A 70 14.44 -14.21 -21.48
N GLU A 71 14.26 -13.15 -22.25
CA GLU A 71 15.35 -12.38 -22.84
C GLU A 71 16.10 -11.54 -21.78
N LEU A 72 15.36 -10.95 -20.83
CA LEU A 72 15.94 -10.25 -19.69
C LEU A 72 16.79 -11.19 -18.82
N MET A 73 16.30 -12.38 -18.50
CA MET A 73 17.03 -13.35 -17.67
C MET A 73 18.34 -13.79 -18.34
N LYS A 74 18.30 -13.94 -19.67
CA LYS A 74 19.49 -14.24 -20.48
C LYS A 74 20.50 -13.08 -20.49
N GLU A 75 20.05 -11.83 -20.61
CA GLU A 75 20.92 -10.65 -20.53
C GLU A 75 21.56 -10.47 -19.15
N LEU A 76 20.83 -10.80 -18.09
CA LEU A 76 21.30 -10.70 -16.70
C LEU A 76 22.17 -11.88 -16.25
N GLU A 77 22.42 -12.85 -17.14
CA GLU A 77 23.16 -14.10 -16.84
C GLU A 77 22.53 -14.91 -15.68
N MET A 78 21.23 -14.74 -15.46
CA MET A 78 20.46 -15.43 -14.44
C MET A 78 19.71 -16.59 -15.12
N ASN A 79 20.29 -17.79 -15.03
CA ASN A 79 19.63 -19.03 -15.47
C ASN A 79 18.92 -19.72 -14.30
#